data_AF-A0A3S5GSN5-F1
#
_entry.id   AF-A0A3S5GSN5-F1
#
_cell.length_a   1.000
_cell.length_b   1.000
_cell.length_c   1.000
_cell.angle_alpha   90.00
_cell.angle_beta   90.00
_cell.angle_gamma   90.00
#
_symmetry.space_group_name_H-M   'P 1'
#
loop_
_entity.id
_entity.type
_entity.pdbx_description
1 polymer ?
#
loop_
_entity_poly.entity_id
_entity_poly.type
_entity_poly.pdbx_seq_one_letter_code
_entity_poly.pdbx_strand_id
1 'polypeptide(L)'
;MQTIRTRGWRKAQKQRNKSRDIHNALLTFRGEKNWKMLYTRSDKLLRAAQLGLEYPRITNQQLASRGLEEYQVSDEYTFYMQS
;
A
#
# COMPACT_ATOMS: atom_id res chain seq x y z
N MET A 1 -9.98 39.05 -27.04
CA MET A 1 -10.83 37.86 -26.78
C MET A 1 -10.67 37.43 -25.33
N GLN A 2 -11.72 37.53 -24.51
CA GLN A 2 -11.66 37.07 -23.12
C GLN A 2 -11.63 35.55 -23.09
N THR A 3 -10.49 34.96 -22.73
CA THR A 3 -10.37 33.50 -22.55
C THR A 3 -10.94 33.14 -21.18
N ILE A 4 -12.25 32.85 -21.13
CA ILE A 4 -12.89 32.38 -19.91
C ILE A 4 -12.20 31.07 -19.52
N ARG A 5 -11.52 31.05 -18.36
CA ARG A 5 -10.80 29.89 -17.80
C ARG A 5 -11.77 28.84 -17.26
N THR A 6 -12.68 28.39 -18.10
CA THR A 6 -13.69 27.38 -17.78
C THR A 6 -13.04 26.04 -17.42
N ARG A 7 -13.82 25.14 -16.82
CA ARG A 7 -13.37 23.78 -16.50
C ARG A 7 -12.86 23.04 -17.75
N GLY A 8 -13.50 23.24 -18.91
CA GLY A 8 -13.08 22.68 -20.19
C GLY A 8 -11.69 23.17 -20.60
N TRP A 9 -11.45 24.49 -20.52
CA TRP A 9 -10.15 25.09 -20.82
C TRP A 9 -9.04 24.56 -19.90
N ARG A 10 -9.32 24.42 -18.60
CA ARG A 10 -8.36 23.86 -17.62
C ARG A 10 -8.02 22.40 -17.93
N LYS A 11 -9.00 21.57 -18.28
CA LYS A 11 -8.75 20.17 -18.67
C LYS A 11 -7.93 20.08 -19.96
N ALA A 12 -8.23 20.90 -20.96
CA ALA A 12 -7.49 20.95 -22.21
C ALA A 12 -6.04 21.41 -22.00
N GLN A 13 -5.80 22.43 -21.16
CA GLN A 13 -4.45 22.86 -20.80
C GLN A 13 -3.67 21.80 -20.02
N LYS A 14 -4.31 21.14 -19.04
CA LYS A 14 -3.69 20.01 -18.32
C LYS A 14 -3.27 18.89 -19.27
N GLN A 15 -4.12 18.55 -20.24
CA GLN A 15 -3.81 17.52 -21.24
C GLN A 15 -2.64 17.93 -22.14
N ARG A 16 -2.57 19.19 -22.58
CA ARG A 16 -1.44 19.71 -23.38
C ARG A 16 -0.11 19.69 -22.62
N ASN A 17 -0.13 20.01 -21.33
CA ASN A 17 1.06 20.02 -20.48
C ASN A 17 1.44 18.62 -19.93
N LYS A 18 0.62 17.59 -20.19
CA LYS A 18 0.82 16.24 -19.63
C LYS A 18 2.15 15.61 -20.05
N SER A 19 2.62 15.82 -21.28
CA SER A 19 3.92 15.30 -21.74
C SER A 19 5.10 15.93 -21.00
N ARG A 20 5.03 17.24 -20.71
CA ARG A 20 6.05 17.95 -19.92
C ARG A 20 6.23 17.36 -18.53
N ASP A 21 5.15 16.95 -17.88
CA ASP A 21 5.21 16.33 -16.55
C ASP A 21 5.77 14.89 -16.61
N ILE A 22 5.46 14.15 -17.67
CA ILE A 22 5.92 12.76 -17.87
C ILE A 22 7.43 12.71 -18.07
N HIS A 23 8.01 13.63 -18.84
CA HIS A 23 9.46 13.65 -19.06
C HIS A 23 10.26 14.06 -17.80
N ASN A 24 9.69 14.88 -16.90
CA ASN A 24 10.31 15.21 -15.62
C ASN A 24 10.22 14.06 -14.59
N ALA A 25 9.17 13.23 -14.66
CA ALA A 25 9.00 12.09 -13.77
C ALA A 25 10.04 10.98 -14.01
N LEU A 26 10.57 10.87 -15.23
CA LEU A 26 11.66 9.94 -15.58
C LEU A 26 13.06 10.51 -15.28
N LEU A 27 13.20 11.84 -15.25
CA LEU A 27 14.46 12.54 -14.96
C LEU A 27 14.72 12.74 -13.46
N THR A 28 13.74 12.48 -12.61
CA THR A 28 13.96 12.42 -11.16
C THR A 28 14.52 11.05 -10.83
N PHE A 29 15.85 10.92 -10.94
CA PHE A 29 16.60 9.91 -10.22
C PHE A 29 16.08 9.91 -8.79
N ARG A 30 15.39 8.83 -8.39
CA ARG A 30 14.89 8.73 -7.02
C ARG A 30 16.14 8.76 -6.14
N GLY A 31 16.33 9.85 -5.40
CA GLY A 31 17.48 10.00 -4.52
C GLY A 31 17.65 8.77 -3.63
N GLU A 32 18.90 8.52 -3.22
CA GLU A 32 19.26 7.31 -2.48
C GLU A 32 18.23 6.98 -1.39
N LYS A 33 17.76 5.74 -1.43
CA LYS A 33 16.77 5.25 -0.47
C LYS A 33 17.32 5.44 0.93
N ASN A 34 16.67 6.28 1.73
CA ASN A 34 17.07 6.53 3.12
C ASN A 34 16.82 5.28 3.97
N TRP A 35 17.82 4.41 4.05
CA TRP A 35 17.75 3.18 4.85
C TRP A 35 17.57 3.46 6.35
N LYS A 36 17.96 4.65 6.84
CA LYS A 36 17.65 5.13 8.20
C LYS A 36 16.16 5.30 8.51
N MET A 37 15.32 5.43 7.47
CA MET A 37 13.85 5.51 7.61
C MET A 37 13.18 4.13 7.48
N LEU A 38 13.96 3.07 7.21
CA LEU A 38 13.49 1.71 7.42
C LEU A 38 13.58 1.45 8.92
N TYR A 39 12.51 1.78 9.65
CA TYR A 39 12.31 1.17 10.94
C TYR A 39 12.44 -0.33 10.77
N THR A 40 13.38 -0.91 11.50
CA THR A 40 13.50 -2.36 11.57
C THR A 40 12.17 -2.91 12.08
N ARG A 41 11.84 -4.16 11.75
CA ARG A 41 10.60 -4.77 12.23
C ARG A 41 10.51 -4.67 13.76
N SER A 42 11.63 -4.77 14.47
CA SER A 42 11.76 -4.55 15.91
C SER A 42 11.35 -3.14 16.35
N ASP A 43 11.81 -2.08 15.69
CA ASP A 43 11.45 -0.71 16.08
C ASP A 43 9.96 -0.42 15.87
N LYS A 44 9.38 -1.00 14.81
CA LYS A 44 7.93 -0.89 14.54
C LYS A 44 7.11 -1.57 15.62
N LEU A 45 7.54 -2.77 16.06
CA LEU A 45 6.90 -3.50 17.14
C LEU A 45 7.03 -2.75 18.47
N LEU A 46 8.22 -2.24 18.79
CA LEU A 46 8.47 -1.48 20.01
C LEU A 46 7.63 -0.20 20.05
N ARG A 47 7.54 0.53 18.93
CA ARG A 47 6.70 1.73 18.81
C ARG A 47 5.21 1.41 18.91
N ALA A 48 4.77 0.30 18.32
CA ALA A 48 3.38 -0.14 18.41
C ALA A 48 3.01 -0.47 19.86
N ALA A 49 3.89 -1.18 20.58
CA ALA A 49 3.73 -1.45 22.02
C ALA A 49 3.68 -0.16 22.85
N GLN A 50 4.56 0.81 22.59
CA GLN A 50 4.54 2.14 23.25
C GLN A 50 3.22 2.88 23.04
N LEU A 51 2.62 2.77 21.86
CA LEU A 51 1.35 3.42 21.52
C LEU A 51 0.12 2.59 21.91
N GLY A 52 0.29 1.39 22.47
CA GLY A 52 -0.82 0.48 22.78
C GLY A 52 -1.55 -0.05 21.54
N LEU A 53 -0.86 -0.14 20.39
CA LEU A 53 -1.39 -0.63 19.13
C LEU A 53 -0.74 -1.96 18.75
N GLU A 54 -1.50 -2.83 18.10
CA GLU A 54 -0.96 -4.07 17.52
C GLU A 54 -0.34 -3.80 16.13
N TYR A 55 0.87 -4.33 15.90
CA TYR A 55 1.55 -4.29 14.61
C TYR A 55 1.98 -5.69 14.15
N PRO A 56 1.77 -6.05 12.87
CA PRO A 56 1.07 -5.28 11.85
C PRO A 56 -0.43 -5.17 12.15
N ARG A 57 -1.07 -4.11 11.64
CA ARG A 57 -2.53 -3.99 11.72
C ARG A 57 -3.15 -5.05 10.80
N ILE A 58 -3.71 -6.10 11.38
CA ILE A 58 -4.49 -7.11 10.66
C ILE A 58 -5.96 -6.72 10.79
N THR A 59 -6.70 -6.70 9.68
CA THR A 59 -8.15 -6.43 9.75
C THR A 59 -8.90 -7.66 10.25
N ASN A 60 -10.06 -7.47 10.87
CA ASN A 60 -10.91 -8.59 11.30
C ASN A 60 -11.25 -9.54 10.13
N GLN A 61 -11.40 -9.00 8.91
CA GLN A 61 -11.61 -9.80 7.72
C GLN A 61 -10.41 -10.69 7.39
N GLN A 62 -9.19 -10.15 7.46
CA GLN A 62 -7.97 -10.92 7.23
C GLN A 62 -7.76 -11.99 8.32
N LEU A 63 -8.06 -11.67 9.57
CA LEU A 63 -8.05 -12.65 10.67
C LEU A 63 -9.06 -13.77 10.43
N ALA A 64 -10.29 -13.44 10.04
CA ALA A 64 -11.33 -14.42 9.76
C ALA A 64 -10.98 -15.31 8.54
N SER A 65 -10.47 -14.72 7.45
CA SER A 65 -10.02 -15.48 6.28
C SER A 65 -8.88 -16.43 6.63
N ARG A 66 -7.89 -15.97 7.40
CA ARG A 66 -6.80 -16.82 7.87
C ARG A 66 -7.29 -17.97 8.75
N GLY A 67 -8.20 -17.69 9.68
CA GLY A 67 -8.79 -18.74 10.52
C GLY A 67 -9.53 -19.79 9.69
N LEU A 68 -10.31 -19.38 8.69
CA LEU A 68 -11.01 -20.29 7.79
C LEU A 68 -10.04 -21.19 6.99
N GLU A 69 -8.95 -20.61 6.47
CA GLU A 69 -7.89 -21.35 5.79
C GLU A 69 -7.24 -22.39 6.71
N GLU A 70 -6.94 -22.02 7.96
CA GLU A 70 -6.36 -22.93 8.96
C GLU A 70 -7.30 -24.10 9.29
N TYR A 71 -8.61 -23.84 9.44
CA TYR A 71 -9.63 -24.88 9.65
C TYR A 71 -9.71 -25.83 8.45
N GLN A 72 -9.79 -25.31 7.23
CA GLN A 72 -9.89 -26.12 6.03
C GLN A 72 -8.66 -27.02 5.84
N VAL A 73 -7.45 -26.50 6.10
CA VAL A 73 -6.22 -27.29 6.06
C VAL A 73 -6.23 -28.38 7.13
N SER A 74 -6.73 -28.10 8.34
CA SER A 74 -6.82 -29.10 9.41
C SER A 74 -7.84 -30.21 9.11
N ASP A 75 -8.95 -29.88 8.47
CA ASP A 75 -9.96 -30.86 8.05
C ASP A 75 -9.43 -31.76 6.94
N GLU A 76 -8.72 -31.19 5.96
CA GLU A 76 -8.06 -31.95 4.90
C GLU A 76 -6.98 -32.88 5.48
N TYR A 77 -6.12 -32.40 6.38
CA TYR A 77 -5.13 -33.24 7.07
C TYR A 77 -5.76 -34.37 7.87
N THR A 78 -6.88 -34.10 8.54
CA THR A 78 -7.62 -35.10 9.32
C THR A 78 -8.20 -36.19 8.41
N PHE A 79 -8.67 -35.82 7.23
CA PHE A 79 -9.17 -36.74 6.21
C PHE A 79 -8.05 -37.64 5.65
N TYR A 80 -6.87 -37.08 5.36
CA TYR A 80 -5.73 -37.85 4.84
C TYR A 80 -5.11 -38.81 5.87
N MET A 81 -5.25 -38.55 7.17
CA MET A 81 -4.71 -39.40 8.24
C MET A 81 -5.66 -40.55 8.68
N GLN A 82 -6.86 -40.63 8.09
CA GLN A 82 -7.88 -41.66 8.39
C GLN A 82 -8.06 -42.69 7.25
N SER A 83 -7.29 -42.56 6.17
CA SER A 83 -7.17 -43.52 5.05
C SER A 83 -6.04 -44.52 5.28
#